data_AF-A0A7S0VS78-F1
#
_entry.id   AF-A0A7S0VS78-F1
#
_cell.length_a   1.000
_cell.length_b   1.000
_cell.length_c   1.000
_cell.angle_alpha   90.00
_cell.angle_beta   90.00
_cell.angle_gamma   90.00
#
_symmetry.space_group_name_H-M   'P 1'
#
loop_
_entity.id
_entity.type
_entity.pdbx_description
1 polymer ?
#
loop_
_entity_poly.entity_id
_entity_poly.type
_entity_poly.pdbx_seq_one_letter_code
_entity_poly.pdbx_strand_id
1 'polypeptide(L)'
;GEGSEGGCSIRGPQDVSNTVAALLRYNRLTVAEGFAEFDQDADGRVGSEDLLTSAREFGIEATQDDLIRWLEASCADPRKGGFTREEWQGALEGADADKGRS
;
A
#
# COMPACT_ATOMS: atom_id res chain seq x y z
N GLY A 1 15.41 -24.06 -22.58
CA GLY A 1 15.51 -22.61 -22.74
C GLY A 1 15.12 -22.02 -21.42
N GLU A 2 16.11 -21.72 -20.59
CA GLU A 2 15.89 -21.01 -19.34
C GLU A 2 15.89 -19.53 -19.66
N GLY A 3 14.69 -18.94 -19.64
CA GLY A 3 14.50 -17.50 -19.65
C GLY A 3 14.11 -17.06 -18.25
N SER A 4 15.11 -16.70 -17.45
CA SER A 4 14.98 -15.61 -16.48
C SER A 4 14.35 -14.42 -17.22
N GLU A 5 13.19 -13.92 -16.82
CA GLU A 5 13.06 -12.78 -15.93
C GLU A 5 11.71 -12.88 -15.19
N GLY A 6 11.74 -13.43 -13.98
CA GLY A 6 10.65 -13.25 -13.03
C GLY A 6 10.74 -11.83 -12.46
N GLY A 7 10.26 -10.85 -13.23
CA GLY A 7 10.00 -9.52 -12.69
C GLY A 7 9.15 -9.66 -11.44
N CYS A 8 9.50 -8.94 -10.37
CA CYS A 8 8.85 -9.02 -9.08
C CYS A 8 7.36 -8.66 -9.22
N SER A 9 6.53 -9.64 -9.58
CA SER A 9 5.09 -9.50 -9.54
C SER A 9 4.75 -9.67 -8.07
N ILE A 10 4.55 -8.55 -7.38
CA ILE A 10 3.93 -8.46 -6.05
C ILE A 10 2.76 -9.48 -6.05
N ARG A 11 2.82 -10.54 -5.24
CA ARG A 11 1.99 -11.76 -5.39
C ARG A 11 0.56 -11.58 -4.86
N GLY A 12 0.08 -10.34 -4.78
CA GLY A 12 -1.28 -9.97 -4.40
C GLY A 12 -1.35 -8.82 -3.38
N PRO A 13 -2.57 -8.45 -2.95
CA PRO A 13 -2.83 -7.33 -2.03
C PRO A 13 -1.99 -7.32 -0.75
N GLN A 14 -1.66 -8.51 -0.22
CA GLN A 14 -0.85 -8.63 1.00
C GLN A 14 0.60 -8.18 0.78
N ASP A 15 1.18 -8.43 -0.39
CA ASP A 15 2.55 -8.02 -0.70
C ASP A 15 2.65 -6.50 -0.89
N VAL A 16 1.59 -5.87 -1.43
CA VAL A 16 1.47 -4.39 -1.45
C VAL A 16 1.46 -3.85 -0.03
N SER A 17 0.61 -4.42 0.84
CA SER A 17 0.52 -4.03 2.27
C SER A 17 1.87 -4.16 2.98
N ASN A 18 2.58 -5.27 2.76
CA ASN A 18 3.91 -5.51 3.31
C ASN A 18 4.94 -4.49 2.83
N THR A 19 4.89 -4.13 1.55
CA THR A 19 5.80 -3.15 0.94
C THR A 19 5.54 -1.75 1.49
N VAL A 20 4.27 -1.33 1.56
CA VAL A 20 3.86 -0.04 2.14
C VAL A 20 4.25 0.02 3.61
N ALA A 21 3.95 -1.00 4.41
CA ALA A 21 4.35 -1.05 5.82
C ALA A 21 5.89 -1.01 5.99
N ALA A 22 6.65 -1.68 5.12
CA ALA A 22 8.11 -1.61 5.15
C ALA A 22 8.64 -0.21 4.83
N LEU A 23 8.03 0.47 3.87
CA LEU A 23 8.36 1.85 3.51
C LEU A 23 8.09 2.82 4.66
N LEU A 24 6.95 2.71 5.34
CA LEU A 24 6.64 3.55 6.51
C LEU A 24 7.70 3.36 7.61
N ARG A 25 8.05 2.11 7.91
CA ARG A 25 9.09 1.79 8.89
C ARG A 25 10.47 2.35 8.49
N TYR A 26 10.84 2.24 7.21
CA TYR A 26 12.08 2.79 6.70
C TYR A 26 12.15 4.31 6.90
N ASN A 27 11.03 5.01 6.67
CA ASN A 27 10.89 6.44 6.89
C ASN A 27 10.60 6.84 8.35
N ARG A 28 10.52 5.85 9.27
CA ARG A 28 10.16 6.04 10.69
C ARG A 28 8.80 6.70 10.91
N LEU A 29 7.88 6.46 9.98
CA LEU A 29 6.50 6.89 10.07
C LEU A 29 5.67 5.79 10.74
N THR A 30 4.76 6.20 11.63
CA THR A 30 3.67 5.32 12.06
C THR A 30 2.68 5.09 10.92
N VAL A 31 1.86 4.05 11.01
CA VAL A 31 0.75 3.81 10.06
C VAL A 31 -0.15 5.04 9.94
N ALA A 32 -0.41 5.72 11.06
CA ALA A 32 -1.25 6.91 11.12
C ALA A 32 -0.60 8.15 10.45
N GLU A 33 0.71 8.31 10.55
CA GLU A 33 1.46 9.38 9.85
C GLU A 33 1.61 9.04 8.37
N GLY A 34 1.80 7.77 8.03
CA GLY A 34 1.83 7.29 6.65
C GLY A 34 0.55 7.62 5.88
N PHE A 35 -0.61 7.58 6.53
CA PHE A 35 -1.86 8.00 5.90
C PHE A 35 -1.78 9.46 5.41
N ALA A 36 -1.29 10.37 6.26
CA ALA A 36 -1.19 11.78 5.93
C ALA A 36 -0.11 12.07 4.87
N GLU A 37 0.93 11.25 4.78
CA GLU A 37 1.92 11.34 3.71
C GLU A 37 1.38 10.80 2.37
N PHE A 38 0.50 9.80 2.40
CA PHE A 38 -0.04 9.21 1.19
C PHE A 38 -1.25 9.99 0.65
N ASP A 39 -2.05 10.64 1.49
CA ASP A 39 -3.17 11.52 1.10
C ASP A 39 -2.63 12.84 0.50
N GLN A 40 -2.24 12.81 -0.78
CA GLN A 40 -1.50 13.89 -1.45
C GLN A 40 -2.39 15.09 -1.81
N ASP A 41 -3.65 14.84 -2.12
CA ASP A 41 -4.63 15.88 -2.42
C ASP A 41 -5.37 16.40 -1.17
N ALA A 42 -5.14 15.77 -0.01
CA ALA A 42 -5.69 16.11 1.30
C ALA A 42 -7.23 16.04 1.32
N ASP A 43 -7.83 15.14 0.55
CA ASP A 43 -9.28 14.91 0.55
C ASP A 43 -9.76 14.05 1.74
N GLY A 44 -8.82 13.55 2.54
CA GLY A 44 -9.07 12.69 3.69
C GLY A 44 -9.17 11.22 3.32
N ARG A 45 -8.69 10.82 2.15
CA ARG A 45 -8.65 9.45 1.64
C ARG A 45 -7.32 9.19 0.95
N VAL A 46 -6.94 7.91 0.88
CA VAL A 46 -5.84 7.48 0.02
C VAL A 46 -6.45 6.71 -1.16
N GLY A 47 -6.58 7.41 -2.28
CA GLY A 47 -7.16 6.90 -3.52
C GLY A 47 -6.14 6.25 -4.44
N SER A 48 -6.61 5.76 -5.60
CA SER A 48 -5.71 5.13 -6.58
C SER A 48 -4.68 6.10 -7.18
N GLU A 49 -5.00 7.39 -7.28
CA GLU A 49 -4.08 8.41 -7.79
C GLU A 49 -2.98 8.72 -6.78
N ASP A 50 -3.33 8.83 -5.50
CA ASP A 50 -2.40 8.97 -4.38
C ASP A 50 -1.41 7.81 -4.30
N LEU A 51 -1.92 6.57 -4.39
CA LEU A 51 -1.12 5.35 -4.37
C LEU A 51 -0.17 5.29 -5.56
N LEU A 52 -0.63 5.66 -6.75
CA LEU A 52 0.19 5.65 -7.96
C LEU A 52 1.30 6.71 -7.88
N THR A 53 0.98 7.89 -7.35
CA THR A 53 1.95 8.98 -7.14
C THR A 53 3.01 8.55 -6.13
N SER A 54 2.57 8.10 -4.95
CA SER A 54 3.44 7.61 -3.89
C SER A 54 4.30 6.43 -4.34
N ALA A 55 3.75 5.49 -5.12
CA ALA A 55 4.52 4.36 -5.65
C ALA A 55 5.68 4.81 -6.55
N ARG A 56 5.48 5.87 -7.35
CA ARG A 56 6.54 6.46 -8.19
C ARG A 56 7.58 7.20 -7.36
N GLU A 57 7.15 7.95 -6.36
CA GLU A 57 8.06 8.75 -5.52
C GLU A 57 8.92 7.88 -4.61
N PHE A 58 8.34 6.83 -4.03
CA PHE A 58 9.02 5.93 -3.10
C PHE A 58 9.62 4.68 -3.78
N GLY A 59 9.47 4.55 -5.10
CA GLY A 59 10.00 3.41 -5.86
C GLY A 59 9.38 2.08 -5.46
N ILE A 60 8.08 2.07 -5.12
CA ILE A 60 7.34 0.84 -4.83
C ILE A 60 7.21 0.05 -6.13
N GLU A 61 7.73 -1.17 -6.15
CA GLU A 61 7.67 -2.07 -7.31
C GLU A 61 6.29 -2.72 -7.46
N ALA A 62 5.20 -1.93 -7.51
CA ALA A 62 3.83 -2.40 -7.72
C ALA A 62 3.26 -1.79 -9.01
N THR A 63 2.52 -2.59 -9.77
CA THR A 63 1.81 -2.08 -10.95
C THR A 63 0.53 -1.34 -10.54
N GLN A 64 -0.02 -0.52 -11.43
CA GLN A 64 -1.32 0.13 -11.19
C GLN A 64 -2.42 -0.91 -10.89
N ASP A 65 -2.45 -2.03 -11.61
CA ASP A 65 -3.35 -3.15 -11.35
C ASP A 65 -3.19 -3.71 -9.93
N ASP A 66 -1.96 -3.86 -9.44
CA ASP A 66 -1.71 -4.38 -8.08
C ASP A 66 -2.24 -3.42 -7.01
N LEU A 67 -2.04 -2.11 -7.20
CA LEU A 67 -2.53 -1.07 -6.30
C LEU A 67 -4.06 -1.00 -6.30
N ILE A 68 -4.69 -1.09 -7.47
CA ILE A 68 -6.15 -1.13 -7.59
C ILE A 68 -6.70 -2.38 -6.91
N ARG A 69 -6.13 -3.56 -7.17
CA ARG A 69 -6.56 -4.81 -6.51
C ARG A 69 -6.38 -4.75 -5.01
N TRP A 70 -5.32 -4.10 -4.53
CA TRP A 70 -5.11 -3.90 -3.10
C TRP A 70 -6.19 -3.00 -2.50
N LEU A 71 -6.51 -1.89 -3.16
CA LEU A 71 -7.60 -1.00 -2.78
C LEU A 71 -8.94 -1.74 -2.76
N GLU A 72 -9.29 -2.47 -3.83
CA GLU A 72 -10.54 -3.22 -3.93
C GLU A 72 -10.65 -4.35 -2.89
N ALA A 73 -9.53 -4.98 -2.52
CA ALA A 73 -9.53 -6.07 -1.54
C ALA A 73 -9.62 -5.58 -0.09
N SER A 74 -9.18 -4.36 0.19
CA SER A 74 -8.95 -3.86 1.56
C SER A 74 -9.87 -2.69 1.93
N CYS A 75 -10.42 -1.98 0.95
CA CYS A 75 -11.44 -0.96 1.13
C CYS A 75 -12.83 -1.61 1.13
N ALA A 76 -13.67 -1.27 2.10
CA ALA A 76 -15.04 -1.76 2.16
C ALA A 76 -15.91 -1.13 1.06
N ASP A 77 -15.60 0.12 0.72
CA ASP A 77 -16.27 1.11 -0.13
C ASP A 77 -15.45 1.62 -1.34
N PRO A 78 -14.91 0.82 -2.28
CA PRO A 78 -13.98 1.34 -3.28
C PRO A 78 -14.58 2.42 -4.22
N ARG A 79 -15.92 2.52 -4.30
CA ARG A 79 -16.59 3.58 -5.07
C ARG A 79 -16.58 4.93 -4.35
N LYS A 80 -16.19 4.97 -3.08
CA LYS A 80 -16.02 6.19 -2.28
C LYS A 80 -14.64 6.84 -2.43
N GLY A 81 -13.80 6.33 -3.33
CA GLY A 81 -12.62 7.04 -3.80
C GLY A 81 -11.31 6.70 -3.10
N GLY A 82 -11.29 5.79 -2.12
CA GLY A 82 -10.03 5.43 -1.46
C GLY A 82 -10.19 4.89 -0.06
N PHE A 83 -9.06 4.55 0.55
CA PHE A 83 -8.99 4.18 1.95
C PHE A 83 -9.37 5.36 2.83
N THR A 84 -10.33 5.15 3.74
CA THR A 84 -10.41 5.95 4.97
C THR A 84 -9.22 5.64 5.88
N ARG A 85 -9.01 6.48 6.89
CA ARG A 85 -7.94 6.28 7.88
C ARG A 85 -8.05 4.93 8.58
N GLU A 86 -9.26 4.50 8.90
CA GLU A 86 -9.54 3.22 9.56
C GLU A 86 -9.24 2.03 8.62
N GLU A 87 -9.64 2.12 7.35
CA GLU A 87 -9.37 1.07 6.36
C GLU A 87 -7.87 0.98 6.03
N TRP A 88 -7.17 2.11 5.96
CA TRP A 88 -5.72 2.16 5.83
C TRP A 88 -5.02 1.47 7.00
N GLN A 89 -5.45 1.75 8.24
CA GLN A 89 -4.93 1.08 9.42
C GLN A 89 -5.17 -0.42 9.36
N GLY A 90 -6.39 -0.84 9.05
CA GLY A 90 -6.74 -2.26 8.94
C GLY A 90 -5.97 -2.99 7.83
N ALA A 91 -5.74 -2.33 6.69
CA ALA A 91 -4.97 -2.88 5.57
C ALA A 91 -3.50 -3.12 5.94
N LEU A 92 -2.93 -2.30 6.81
CA LEU A 92 -1.52 -2.38 7.21
C LEU A 92 -1.27 -3.10 8.53
N GLU A 93 -2.26 -3.24 9.42
CA GLU A 93 -2.12 -3.93 10.71
C GLU A 93 -1.62 -5.38 10.55
N GLY A 94 -2.14 -6.12 9.56
CA GLY A 94 -1.70 -7.50 9.28
C GLY A 94 -0.26 -7.58 8.75
N ALA A 95 0.22 -6.53 8.09
CA ALA A 95 1.57 -6.42 7.52
C ALA A 95 2.61 -5.89 8.52
N ASP A 96 2.18 -5.12 9.53
CA ASP A 96 3.01 -4.69 10.65
C ASP A 96 3.13 -5.77 11.74
N ALA A 97 2.12 -6.62 11.93
CA ALA A 97 2.12 -7.67 12.94
C ALA A 97 3.12 -8.83 12.67
N ASP A 98 3.55 -9.03 11.41
CA ASP A 98 4.39 -10.18 11.01
C ASP A 98 5.85 -10.12 11.53
N LYS A 99 6.29 -9.01 12.12
CA LYS A 99 7.68 -8.86 12.61
C LYS A 99 7.84 -8.96 14.14
N GLY A 100 6.74 -9.20 14.88
CA GLY A 100 6.77 -9.38 16.34
C GLY A 100 7.03 -10.81 16.83
N ARG A 101 7.17 -11.79 15.92
CA ARG A 101 7.45 -13.19 16.29
C ARG A 101 8.89 -13.57 15.92
N SER A 102 9.84 -13.18 16.77
CA SER A 102 11.13 -13.87 16.96
C SER A 102 11.61 -13.63 18.39
#